data_AF-A0A3D2B2I0-F1
#
_entry.id   AF-A0A3D2B2I0-F1
#
_cell.length_a   1.000
_cell.length_b   1.000
_cell.length_c   1.000
_cell.angle_alpha   90.00
_cell.angle_beta   90.00
_cell.angle_gamma   90.00
#
_symmetry.space_group_name_H-M   'P 1'
#
loop_
_entity.id
_entity.type
_entity.pdbx_description
1 polymer ?
#
loop_
_entity_poly.entity_id
_entity_poly.type
_entity_poly.pdbx_seq_one_letter_code
_entity_poly.pdbx_strand_id
1 'polypeptide(L)'
;AGEPLHDKVEGNIVARQGFPGPLMPSPFTFQQYGQSGIEVSELFPHLARHVDELAFLRSVYGQSNDHVQATYEMQTGQIQVGFPSVGAWVTYGLGSESANLPAYVVMNDYRGGPLGGPNDWSAGFMPASYQGTLFRAGSDPIVDLRPPTGMSSEQQRARLNTLAKLNEVDLAKHPGNSELAARISSYELAYRMQGCAPDAIDISSESEATQKLYGIDQEITAPFGRQCLMARRLVERGVRFVQLFHGGMGNQNTDTWDAHSNLEENHR
;
A
#
# COMPACT_ATOMS: atom_id res chain seq x y z
N ALA A 1 21.70 -10.34 25.86
CA ALA A 1 22.65 -9.98 24.79
C ALA A 1 23.76 -11.02 24.75
N GLY A 2 24.19 -11.49 23.57
CA GLY A 2 25.34 -12.39 23.43
C GLY A 2 25.09 -13.88 23.75
N GLU A 3 23.92 -14.19 24.32
CA GLU A 3 23.53 -15.55 24.70
C GLU A 3 23.08 -16.36 23.48
N PRO A 4 23.49 -17.63 23.35
CA PRO A 4 22.98 -18.53 22.33
C PRO A 4 21.47 -18.78 22.46
N LEU A 5 20.81 -19.04 21.31
CA LEU A 5 19.37 -19.27 21.23
C LEU A 5 18.93 -20.72 21.56
N HIS A 6 19.84 -21.69 21.51
CA HIS A 6 19.51 -23.13 21.51
C HIS A 6 18.76 -23.63 22.75
N ASP A 7 18.99 -23.01 23.91
CA ASP A 7 18.31 -23.38 25.17
C ASP A 7 17.14 -22.46 25.53
N LYS A 8 16.86 -21.44 24.71
CA LYS A 8 15.87 -20.38 25.01
C LYS A 8 14.60 -20.46 24.17
N VAL A 9 14.60 -21.28 23.12
CA VAL A 9 13.48 -21.44 22.21
C VAL A 9 13.23 -22.93 22.03
N GLU A 10 11.99 -23.35 22.24
CA GLU A 10 11.59 -24.74 22.03
C GLU A 10 11.48 -25.03 20.53
N GLY A 11 12.21 -26.05 20.04
CA GLY A 11 12.19 -26.48 18.64
C GLY A 11 13.39 -26.02 17.79
N ASN A 12 13.39 -26.42 16.52
CA ASN A 12 14.44 -26.04 15.56
C ASN A 12 14.15 -24.65 15.00
N ILE A 13 15.08 -23.71 15.21
CA ILE A 13 15.02 -22.39 14.57
C ILE A 13 15.36 -22.55 13.09
N VAL A 14 14.34 -22.44 12.24
CA VAL A 14 14.51 -22.43 10.79
C VAL A 14 14.77 -20.99 10.36
N ALA A 15 16.04 -20.67 10.08
CA ALA A 15 16.41 -19.41 9.44
C ALA A 15 16.34 -19.56 7.92
N ARG A 16 15.80 -18.55 7.23
CA ARG A 16 15.80 -18.49 5.76
C ARG A 16 17.23 -18.44 5.19
N GLN A 17 18.12 -17.70 5.87
CA GLN A 17 19.52 -17.56 5.51
C GLN A 17 20.39 -17.53 6.78
N GLY A 18 21.55 -18.20 6.72
CA GLY A 18 22.58 -18.14 7.74
C GLY A 18 22.28 -18.92 9.03
N PHE A 19 23.17 -18.75 10.02
CA PHE A 19 22.98 -19.24 11.38
C PHE A 19 22.49 -18.05 12.24
N PRO A 20 21.45 -18.22 13.08
CA PRO A 20 20.78 -17.10 13.77
C PRO A 20 21.67 -16.31 14.75
N GLY A 21 22.91 -16.76 15.00
CA GLY A 21 23.85 -16.08 15.88
C GLY A 21 23.37 -15.99 17.33
N PRO A 22 24.08 -15.25 18.19
CA PRO A 22 23.62 -14.95 19.54
C PRO A 22 22.54 -13.85 19.55
N LEU A 23 21.72 -13.81 20.61
CA LEU A 23 20.72 -12.76 20.79
C LEU A 23 21.35 -11.37 20.89
N MET A 24 21.04 -10.49 19.95
CA MET A 24 21.44 -9.07 19.98
C MET A 24 20.45 -8.26 20.85
N PRO A 25 20.92 -7.44 21.80
CA PRO A 25 20.05 -6.49 22.50
C PRO A 25 19.61 -5.37 21.55
N SER A 26 18.46 -4.76 21.81
CA SER A 26 18.10 -3.54 21.08
C SER A 26 19.10 -2.42 21.39
N PRO A 27 19.59 -1.68 20.38
CA PRO A 27 20.42 -0.49 20.60
C PRO A 27 19.60 0.75 21.00
N PHE A 28 18.26 0.65 20.99
CA PHE A 28 17.34 1.74 21.29
C PHE A 28 16.77 1.60 22.70
N THR A 29 16.47 2.73 23.32
CA THR A 29 15.83 2.75 24.64
C THR A 29 14.31 2.68 24.50
N PHE A 30 13.65 2.11 25.51
CA PHE A 30 12.20 2.01 25.61
C PHE A 30 11.76 2.65 26.92
N GLN A 31 10.62 3.33 26.89
CA GLN A 31 10.01 3.94 28.07
C GLN A 31 8.51 3.64 28.08
N GLN A 32 7.92 3.56 29.27
CA GLN A 32 6.47 3.43 29.43
C GLN A 32 5.80 4.77 29.18
N TYR A 33 4.75 4.78 28.38
CA TYR A 33 3.97 5.98 28.08
C TYR A 33 2.49 5.80 28.46
N GLY A 34 1.82 6.94 28.67
CA GLY A 34 0.38 6.98 28.92
C GLY A 34 -0.04 6.31 30.22
N GLN A 35 -1.35 6.18 30.40
CA GLN A 35 -1.98 5.43 31.49
C GLN A 35 -1.93 3.93 31.25
N SER A 36 -1.88 3.51 29.98
CA SER A 36 -1.74 2.11 29.57
C SER A 36 -0.38 1.51 29.95
N GLY A 37 0.64 2.34 30.19
CA GLY A 37 1.99 1.90 30.59
C GLY A 37 2.70 1.08 29.52
N ILE A 38 2.30 1.22 28.26
CA ILE A 38 2.89 0.49 27.14
C ILE A 38 4.28 1.05 26.85
N GLU A 39 5.25 0.15 26.71
CA GLU A 39 6.62 0.50 26.34
C GLU A 39 6.70 0.89 24.85
N VAL A 40 7.28 2.05 24.57
CA VAL A 40 7.50 2.56 23.20
C VAL A 40 8.97 2.96 23.04
N SER A 41 9.54 2.64 21.87
CA SER A 41 10.93 2.96 21.51
C SER A 41 11.15 4.47 21.37
N GLU A 42 12.35 4.94 21.70
CA GLU A 42 12.80 6.33 21.48
C GLU A 42 12.69 6.79 20.02
N LEU A 43 12.62 5.85 19.05
CA LEU A 43 12.47 6.13 17.63
C LEU A 43 11.09 6.68 17.24
N PHE A 44 10.07 6.49 18.08
CA PHE A 44 8.70 6.91 17.78
C PHE A 44 8.15 7.93 18.78
N PRO A 45 8.85 9.06 19.01
CA PRO A 45 8.53 10.00 20.08
C PRO A 45 7.19 10.70 19.89
N HIS A 46 6.73 10.83 18.64
CA HIS A 46 5.42 11.39 18.32
C HIS A 46 4.30 10.38 18.55
N LEU A 47 4.49 9.11 18.16
CA LEU A 47 3.50 8.05 18.37
C LEU A 47 3.31 7.75 19.86
N ALA A 48 4.39 7.80 20.64
CA ALA A 48 4.38 7.58 22.07
C ALA A 48 3.39 8.50 22.83
N ARG A 49 3.15 9.71 22.30
CA ARG A 49 2.19 10.68 22.89
C ARG A 49 0.73 10.27 22.73
N HIS A 50 0.44 9.33 21.82
CA HIS A 50 -0.91 8.87 21.49
C HIS A 50 -1.18 7.45 21.98
N VAL A 51 -0.29 6.86 22.78
CA VAL A 51 -0.31 5.42 23.12
C VAL A 51 -1.65 4.95 23.72
N ASP A 52 -2.33 5.79 24.50
CA ASP A 52 -3.63 5.47 25.11
C ASP A 52 -4.80 5.53 24.13
N GLU A 53 -4.60 6.11 22.93
CA GLU A 53 -5.57 6.14 21.83
C GLU A 53 -5.33 5.00 20.82
N LEU A 54 -4.28 4.19 21.02
CA LEU A 54 -3.94 3.07 20.15
C LEU A 54 -4.56 1.76 20.64
N ALA A 55 -5.10 0.99 19.69
CA ALA A 55 -5.49 -0.39 19.93
C ALA A 55 -4.32 -1.33 19.61
N PHE A 56 -3.89 -2.12 20.59
CA PHE A 56 -2.81 -3.09 20.44
C PHE A 56 -3.35 -4.50 20.20
N LEU A 57 -3.00 -5.09 19.07
CA LEU A 57 -3.30 -6.48 18.76
C LEU A 57 -2.04 -7.34 18.98
N ARG A 58 -1.96 -8.02 20.14
CA ARG A 58 -0.82 -8.88 20.50
C ARG A 58 -0.98 -10.34 20.07
N SER A 59 -2.14 -10.69 19.53
CA SER A 59 -2.49 -12.05 19.10
C SER A 59 -2.20 -12.33 17.63
N VAL A 60 -1.49 -11.45 16.93
CA VAL A 60 -1.11 -11.67 15.53
C VAL A 60 -0.05 -12.77 15.49
N TYR A 61 -0.27 -13.77 14.64
CA TYR A 61 0.65 -14.87 14.39
C TYR A 61 0.77 -15.07 12.87
N GLY A 62 1.97 -15.38 12.40
CA GLY A 62 2.26 -15.67 11.00
C GLY A 62 2.93 -17.03 10.86
N GLN A 63 2.72 -17.68 9.73
CA GLN A 63 3.22 -19.02 9.43
C GLN A 63 4.55 -19.00 8.66
N SER A 64 4.87 -17.91 7.96
CA SER A 64 6.10 -17.81 7.17
C SER A 64 7.13 -16.84 7.74
N ASN A 65 8.40 -17.21 7.60
CA ASN A 65 9.56 -16.37 7.88
C ASN A 65 10.16 -15.73 6.61
N ASP A 66 9.51 -15.88 5.45
CA ASP A 66 9.91 -15.30 4.17
C ASP A 66 9.09 -14.03 3.88
N HIS A 67 9.75 -12.93 3.49
CA HIS A 67 9.08 -11.65 3.23
C HIS A 67 7.90 -11.76 2.26
N VAL A 68 8.04 -12.54 1.17
CA VAL A 68 7.00 -12.63 0.14
C VAL A 68 5.77 -13.32 0.71
N GLN A 69 5.97 -14.48 1.31
CA GLN A 69 4.87 -15.27 1.89
C GLN A 69 4.23 -14.60 3.11
N ALA A 70 5.03 -13.97 3.98
CA ALA A 70 4.53 -13.23 5.12
C ALA A 70 3.74 -11.98 4.70
N THR A 71 4.15 -11.32 3.60
CA THR A 71 3.36 -10.20 3.05
C THR A 71 2.03 -10.72 2.48
N TYR A 72 2.02 -11.82 1.73
CA TYR A 72 0.76 -12.45 1.30
C TYR A 72 -0.14 -12.79 2.47
N GLU A 73 0.43 -13.33 3.55
CA GLU A 73 -0.34 -13.70 4.74
C GLU A 73 -0.95 -12.47 5.41
N MET A 74 -0.19 -11.37 5.54
CA MET A 74 -0.70 -10.11 6.08
C MET A 74 -1.81 -9.51 5.21
N GLN A 75 -1.69 -9.62 3.89
CA GLN A 75 -2.63 -9.00 2.96
C GLN A 75 -3.87 -9.86 2.69
N THR A 76 -3.71 -11.17 2.62
CA THR A 76 -4.75 -12.11 2.13
C THR A 76 -5.17 -13.15 3.17
N GLY A 77 -4.46 -13.22 4.31
CA GLY A 77 -4.63 -14.26 5.31
C GLY A 77 -4.06 -15.62 4.88
N GLN A 78 -3.31 -15.70 3.78
CA GLN A 78 -2.75 -16.94 3.23
C GLN A 78 -1.31 -16.73 2.74
N ILE A 79 -0.45 -17.73 2.93
CA ILE A 79 0.94 -17.72 2.43
C ILE A 79 1.03 -18.03 0.92
N GLN A 80 -0.06 -18.48 0.31
CA GLN A 80 -0.16 -18.81 -1.11
C GLN A 80 -0.83 -17.67 -1.89
N VAL A 81 -0.44 -17.52 -3.16
CA VAL A 81 -1.08 -16.56 -4.08
C VAL A 81 -2.49 -17.01 -4.49
N GLY A 82 -3.29 -16.05 -4.98
CA GLY A 82 -4.63 -16.32 -5.53
C GLY A 82 -5.78 -15.99 -4.59
N PHE A 83 -5.49 -15.58 -3.35
CA PHE A 83 -6.50 -15.13 -2.40
C PHE A 83 -6.72 -13.61 -2.49
N PRO A 84 -7.95 -13.12 -2.28
CA PRO A 84 -8.24 -11.70 -2.29
C PRO A 84 -7.56 -11.00 -1.11
N SER A 85 -6.93 -9.87 -1.40
CA SER A 85 -6.36 -8.98 -0.39
C SER A 85 -7.44 -8.34 0.50
N VAL A 86 -7.02 -7.82 1.65
CA VAL A 86 -7.89 -7.10 2.59
C VAL A 86 -8.57 -5.91 1.92
N GLY A 87 -7.87 -5.18 1.04
CA GLY A 87 -8.48 -4.08 0.28
C GLY A 87 -9.58 -4.57 -0.68
N ALA A 88 -9.40 -5.73 -1.31
CA ALA A 88 -10.43 -6.36 -2.13
C ALA A 88 -11.66 -6.77 -1.28
N TRP A 89 -11.45 -7.40 -0.12
CA TRP A 89 -12.55 -7.75 0.80
C TRP A 89 -13.30 -6.52 1.33
N VAL A 90 -12.58 -5.48 1.72
CA VAL A 90 -13.17 -4.23 2.24
C VAL A 90 -14.02 -3.56 1.16
N THR A 91 -13.52 -3.47 -0.07
CA THR A 91 -14.27 -2.86 -1.17
C THR A 91 -15.42 -3.72 -1.68
N TYR A 92 -15.30 -5.05 -1.59
CA TYR A 92 -16.41 -5.98 -1.83
C TYR A 92 -17.53 -5.81 -0.79
N GLY A 93 -17.19 -5.78 0.49
CA GLY A 93 -18.18 -5.71 1.58
C GLY A 93 -18.80 -4.33 1.78
N LEU A 94 -18.01 -3.26 1.62
CA LEU A 94 -18.42 -1.88 1.93
C LEU A 94 -18.63 -1.00 0.69
N GLY A 95 -18.32 -1.50 -0.50
CA GLY A 95 -18.43 -0.74 -1.75
C GLY A 95 -17.47 0.45 -1.84
N SER A 96 -17.71 1.30 -2.84
CA SER A 96 -17.03 2.57 -3.07
C SER A 96 -17.92 3.74 -2.65
N GLU A 97 -17.35 4.75 -2.00
CA GLU A 97 -18.04 6.03 -1.76
C GLU A 97 -17.86 7.00 -2.93
N SER A 98 -16.84 6.76 -3.77
CA SER A 98 -16.58 7.54 -4.97
C SER A 98 -17.12 6.86 -6.22
N ALA A 99 -17.77 7.64 -7.09
CA ALA A 99 -18.12 7.23 -8.45
C ALA A 99 -16.98 7.51 -9.46
N ASN A 100 -16.03 8.37 -9.09
CA ASN A 100 -15.03 8.92 -10.01
C ASN A 100 -13.59 8.51 -9.70
N LEU A 101 -13.34 7.85 -8.56
CA LEU A 101 -12.04 7.31 -8.18
C LEU A 101 -12.15 5.80 -7.90
N PRO A 102 -11.04 5.04 -8.01
CA PRO A 102 -11.02 3.64 -7.63
C PRO A 102 -11.37 3.47 -6.14
N ALA A 103 -12.09 2.39 -5.81
CA ALA A 103 -12.42 2.08 -4.42
C ALA A 103 -11.19 1.63 -3.61
N TYR A 104 -10.24 0.98 -4.28
CA TYR A 104 -8.98 0.47 -3.72
C TYR A 104 -7.78 1.03 -4.50
N VAL A 105 -7.01 1.88 -3.85
CA VAL A 105 -5.77 2.47 -4.39
C VAL A 105 -4.56 1.91 -3.64
N VAL A 106 -3.51 1.58 -4.39
CA VAL A 106 -2.23 1.10 -3.88
C VAL A 106 -1.13 2.05 -4.34
N MET A 107 -0.20 2.40 -3.46
CA MET A 107 0.97 3.20 -3.80
C MET A 107 2.23 2.50 -3.31
N ASN A 108 3.22 2.41 -4.20
CA ASN A 108 4.52 1.84 -3.88
C ASN A 108 5.52 2.93 -3.55
N ASP A 109 6.43 2.64 -2.64
CA ASP A 109 7.63 3.44 -2.38
C ASP A 109 8.35 3.81 -3.69
N TYR A 110 9.01 4.97 -3.72
CA TYR A 110 9.80 5.41 -4.87
C TYR A 110 10.96 4.45 -5.19
N ARG A 111 11.41 3.65 -4.21
CA ARG A 111 12.42 2.60 -4.35
C ARG A 111 11.89 1.27 -4.88
N GLY A 112 10.57 1.12 -4.96
CA GLY A 112 9.93 -0.10 -5.48
C GLY A 112 8.71 -0.55 -4.67
N GLY A 113 8.05 -1.59 -5.17
CA GLY A 113 6.96 -2.25 -4.46
C GLY A 113 7.42 -3.34 -3.49
N PRO A 114 6.48 -3.98 -2.78
CA PRO A 114 6.77 -5.18 -2.00
C PRO A 114 7.28 -6.31 -2.90
N LEU A 115 8.05 -7.24 -2.31
CA LEU A 115 8.66 -8.36 -3.05
C LEU A 115 7.64 -9.32 -3.69
N GLY A 116 6.43 -9.42 -3.12
CA GLY A 116 5.34 -10.22 -3.68
C GLY A 116 4.66 -9.59 -4.88
N GLY A 117 4.93 -8.30 -5.13
CA GLY A 117 4.38 -7.56 -6.26
C GLY A 117 2.85 -7.50 -6.24
N PRO A 118 2.19 -7.43 -7.40
CA PRO A 118 0.74 -7.23 -7.48
C PRO A 118 -0.13 -8.28 -6.79
N ASN A 119 0.43 -9.44 -6.45
CA ASN A 119 -0.27 -10.45 -5.66
C ASN A 119 -0.62 -9.95 -4.26
N ASP A 120 0.17 -9.02 -3.70
CA ASP A 120 -0.07 -8.43 -2.38
C ASP A 120 -1.36 -7.59 -2.32
N TRP A 121 -1.88 -7.13 -3.45
CA TRP A 121 -3.13 -6.35 -3.53
C TRP A 121 -4.11 -6.91 -4.57
N SER A 122 -4.03 -8.21 -4.83
CA SER A 122 -4.84 -8.88 -5.82
C SER A 122 -6.31 -9.01 -5.41
N ALA A 123 -7.20 -9.05 -6.39
CA ALA A 123 -8.58 -9.49 -6.20
C ALA A 123 -8.67 -11.02 -6.01
N GLY A 124 -7.61 -11.78 -6.31
CA GLY A 124 -7.62 -13.24 -6.23
C GLY A 124 -8.74 -13.84 -7.09
N PHE A 125 -9.57 -14.67 -6.48
CA PHE A 125 -10.75 -15.26 -7.13
C PHE A 125 -11.98 -14.33 -7.21
N MET A 126 -11.92 -13.12 -6.65
CA MET A 126 -13.00 -12.14 -6.79
C MET A 126 -13.05 -11.55 -8.20
N PRO A 127 -14.19 -10.93 -8.59
CA PRO A 127 -14.24 -10.15 -9.81
C PRO A 127 -13.11 -9.12 -9.89
N ALA A 128 -12.50 -8.98 -11.07
CA ALA A 128 -11.37 -8.09 -11.29
C ALA A 128 -11.70 -6.60 -11.04
N SER A 129 -12.97 -6.22 -10.85
CA SER A 129 -13.39 -4.90 -10.39
C SER A 129 -12.88 -4.53 -8.98
N TYR A 130 -12.51 -5.53 -8.16
CA TYR A 130 -11.97 -5.32 -6.81
C TYR A 130 -10.43 -5.34 -6.75
N GLN A 131 -9.78 -5.38 -7.91
CA GLN A 131 -8.33 -5.31 -8.03
C GLN A 131 -7.82 -3.96 -7.55
N GLY A 132 -6.81 -3.94 -6.67
CA GLY A 132 -6.16 -2.70 -6.26
C GLY A 132 -5.53 -1.97 -7.44
N THR A 133 -5.84 -0.68 -7.57
CA THR A 133 -5.32 0.18 -8.64
C THR A 133 -4.01 0.82 -8.18
N LEU A 134 -2.91 0.49 -8.86
CA LEU A 134 -1.59 1.04 -8.55
C LEU A 134 -1.46 2.49 -9.02
N PHE A 135 -1.18 3.39 -8.10
CA PHE A 135 -0.73 4.76 -8.34
C PHE A 135 0.79 4.78 -8.21
N ARG A 136 1.48 5.19 -9.28
CA ARG A 136 2.94 5.22 -9.34
C ARG A 136 3.50 6.34 -8.47
N ALA A 137 4.68 6.13 -7.90
CA ALA A 137 5.45 7.22 -7.33
C ALA A 137 5.89 8.18 -8.44
N GLY A 138 5.68 9.48 -8.26
CA GLY A 138 6.15 10.51 -9.19
C GLY A 138 5.10 11.56 -9.54
N SER A 139 5.40 12.36 -10.57
CA SER A 139 4.57 13.48 -11.02
C SER A 139 3.33 13.05 -11.83
N ASP A 140 3.32 11.83 -12.36
CA ASP A 140 2.17 11.26 -13.06
C ASP A 140 1.82 9.89 -12.46
N PRO A 141 1.12 9.88 -11.32
CA PRO A 141 0.81 8.64 -10.60
C PRO A 141 -0.16 7.74 -11.36
N ILE A 142 -0.92 8.28 -12.33
CA ILE A 142 -1.96 7.55 -13.06
C ILE A 142 -1.59 7.52 -14.53
N VAL A 143 -1.24 6.34 -15.02
CA VAL A 143 -0.79 6.13 -16.39
C VAL A 143 -1.92 6.43 -17.38
N ASP A 144 -1.58 7.10 -18.49
CA ASP A 144 -2.48 7.38 -19.61
C ASP A 144 -3.75 8.16 -19.23
N LEU A 145 -3.71 8.94 -18.14
CA LEU A 145 -4.85 9.74 -17.70
C LEU A 145 -5.15 10.89 -18.66
N ARG A 146 -4.17 11.39 -19.42
CA ARG A 146 -4.38 12.51 -20.34
C ARG A 146 -4.83 12.03 -21.72
N PRO A 147 -5.86 12.64 -22.33
CA PRO A 147 -6.25 12.31 -23.69
C PRO A 147 -5.13 12.71 -24.69
N PRO A 148 -5.01 12.01 -25.84
CA PRO A 148 -4.08 12.38 -26.90
C PRO A 148 -4.28 13.81 -27.39
N THR A 149 -3.18 14.49 -27.75
CA THR A 149 -3.21 15.86 -28.29
C THR A 149 -4.13 15.95 -29.51
N GLY A 150 -5.04 16.93 -29.50
CA GLY A 150 -5.99 17.16 -30.60
C GLY A 150 -7.29 16.35 -30.53
N MET A 151 -7.50 15.55 -29.47
CA MET A 151 -8.76 14.85 -29.24
C MET A 151 -9.77 15.74 -28.52
N SER A 152 -10.96 15.93 -29.10
CA SER A 152 -12.06 16.60 -28.39
C SER A 152 -12.75 15.66 -27.41
N SER A 153 -13.40 16.21 -26.38
CA SER A 153 -14.17 15.43 -25.40
C SER A 153 -15.29 14.62 -26.07
N GLU A 154 -15.90 15.15 -27.13
CA GLU A 154 -16.95 14.48 -27.91
C GLU A 154 -16.38 13.28 -28.68
N GLN A 155 -15.21 13.44 -29.32
CA GLN A 155 -14.52 12.35 -30.00
C GLN A 155 -14.12 11.24 -29.02
N GLN A 156 -13.60 11.62 -27.86
CA GLN A 156 -13.24 10.67 -26.80
C GLN A 156 -14.46 9.90 -26.30
N ARG A 157 -15.59 10.60 -26.06
CA ARG A 157 -16.83 9.96 -25.63
C ARG A 157 -17.38 9.01 -26.70
N ALA A 158 -17.35 9.41 -27.97
CA ALA A 158 -17.76 8.55 -29.08
C ALA A 158 -16.89 7.28 -29.18
N ARG A 159 -15.58 7.42 -28.97
CA ARG A 159 -14.64 6.28 -28.93
C ARG A 159 -14.96 5.33 -27.79
N LEU A 160 -15.16 5.83 -26.57
CA LEU A 160 -15.52 5.02 -25.41
C LEU A 160 -16.87 4.32 -25.59
N ASN A 161 -17.89 5.02 -26.10
CA ASN A 161 -19.20 4.42 -26.41
C ASN A 161 -19.07 3.29 -27.46
N THR A 162 -18.19 3.45 -28.45
CA THR A 162 -17.95 2.40 -29.46
C THR A 162 -17.23 1.20 -28.85
N LEU A 163 -16.21 1.46 -28.03
CA LEU A 163 -15.48 0.41 -27.31
C LEU A 163 -16.41 -0.37 -26.35
N ALA A 164 -17.29 0.33 -25.63
CA ALA A 164 -18.29 -0.29 -24.76
C ALA A 164 -19.20 -1.25 -25.54
N LYS A 165 -19.75 -0.81 -26.69
CA LYS A 165 -20.57 -1.68 -27.56
C LYS A 165 -19.82 -2.91 -28.05
N LEU A 166 -18.55 -2.76 -28.45
CA LEU A 166 -17.73 -3.89 -28.90
C LEU A 166 -17.49 -4.88 -27.75
N ASN A 167 -17.25 -4.36 -26.54
CA ASN A 167 -17.06 -5.19 -25.37
C ASN A 167 -18.36 -5.88 -24.92
N GLU A 168 -19.53 -5.25 -25.06
CA GLU A 168 -20.84 -5.90 -24.82
C GLU A 168 -21.06 -7.09 -25.75
N VAL A 169 -20.72 -6.94 -27.04
CA VAL A 169 -20.79 -8.03 -28.02
C VAL A 169 -19.85 -9.19 -27.65
N ASP A 170 -18.66 -8.88 -27.14
CA ASP A 170 -17.71 -9.91 -26.72
C ASP A 170 -18.09 -10.58 -25.39
N LEU A 171 -18.65 -9.82 -24.44
CA LEU A 171 -19.17 -10.33 -23.17
C LEU A 171 -20.36 -11.28 -23.40
N ALA A 172 -21.23 -10.98 -24.37
CA ALA A 172 -22.32 -11.88 -24.75
C ALA A 172 -21.82 -13.24 -25.27
N LYS A 173 -20.62 -13.29 -25.87
CA LYS A 173 -19.97 -14.54 -26.30
C LYS A 173 -19.29 -15.28 -25.15
N HIS A 174 -18.88 -14.56 -24.10
CA HIS A 174 -18.11 -15.09 -22.96
C HIS A 174 -18.69 -14.62 -21.61
N PRO A 175 -19.91 -15.04 -21.23
CA PRO A 175 -20.63 -14.50 -20.08
C PRO A 175 -19.96 -14.73 -18.72
N GLY A 176 -18.95 -15.60 -18.62
CA GLY A 176 -18.15 -15.83 -17.42
C GLY A 176 -16.84 -15.04 -17.33
N ASN A 177 -16.50 -14.21 -18.32
CA ASN A 177 -15.22 -13.51 -18.36
C ASN A 177 -15.24 -12.20 -17.56
N SER A 178 -14.99 -12.29 -16.25
CA SER A 178 -14.94 -11.15 -15.34
C SER A 178 -13.83 -10.15 -15.69
N GLU A 179 -12.74 -10.60 -16.33
CA GLU A 179 -11.64 -9.75 -16.75
C GLU A 179 -12.09 -8.75 -17.84
N LEU A 180 -12.92 -9.20 -18.78
CA LEU A 180 -13.48 -8.32 -19.82
C LEU A 180 -14.39 -7.24 -19.21
N ALA A 181 -15.28 -7.62 -18.30
CA ALA A 181 -16.16 -6.68 -17.60
C ALA A 181 -15.36 -5.65 -16.76
N ALA A 182 -14.27 -6.08 -16.12
CA ALA A 182 -13.37 -5.20 -15.41
C ALA A 182 -12.64 -4.24 -16.37
N ARG A 183 -12.16 -4.70 -17.52
CA ARG A 183 -11.54 -3.82 -18.54
C ARG A 183 -12.49 -2.72 -19.02
N ILE A 184 -13.76 -3.03 -19.27
CA ILE A 184 -14.78 -2.03 -19.61
C ILE A 184 -14.89 -0.98 -18.50
N SER A 185 -15.04 -1.47 -17.27
CA SER A 185 -15.21 -0.62 -16.09
C SER A 185 -14.01 0.28 -15.85
N SER A 186 -12.79 -0.24 -16.08
CA SER A 186 -11.54 0.52 -15.97
C SER A 186 -11.44 1.65 -17.00
N TYR A 187 -11.90 1.46 -18.23
CA TYR A 187 -11.90 2.54 -19.24
C TYR A 187 -12.88 3.67 -18.89
N GLU A 188 -14.08 3.32 -18.43
CA GLU A 188 -15.07 4.30 -17.98
C GLU A 188 -14.61 5.03 -16.71
N LEU A 189 -14.00 4.29 -15.77
CA LEU A 189 -13.41 4.89 -14.58
C LEU A 189 -12.25 5.83 -14.96
N ALA A 190 -11.35 5.41 -15.85
CA ALA A 190 -10.25 6.25 -16.31
C ALA A 190 -10.76 7.55 -16.96
N TYR A 191 -11.82 7.50 -17.76
CA TYR A 191 -12.47 8.68 -18.32
C TYR A 191 -13.00 9.62 -17.23
N ARG A 192 -13.70 9.10 -16.22
CA ARG A 192 -14.19 9.91 -15.08
C ARG A 192 -13.04 10.50 -14.27
N MET A 193 -11.99 9.72 -14.05
CA MET A 193 -10.79 10.15 -13.35
C MET A 193 -10.12 11.35 -14.03
N GLN A 194 -10.20 11.51 -15.36
CA GLN A 194 -9.57 12.65 -16.04
C GLN A 194 -10.06 14.01 -15.52
N GLY A 195 -11.32 14.09 -15.09
CA GLY A 195 -11.92 15.31 -14.60
C GLY A 195 -11.65 15.61 -13.11
N CYS A 196 -11.34 14.61 -12.29
CA CYS A 196 -11.27 14.77 -10.83
C CYS A 196 -9.99 14.24 -10.17
N ALA A 197 -9.31 13.29 -10.80
CA ALA A 197 -8.09 12.70 -10.27
C ALA A 197 -6.93 13.70 -10.19
N PRO A 198 -6.74 14.65 -11.13
CA PRO A 198 -5.71 15.69 -10.99
C PRO A 198 -5.81 16.45 -9.66
N ASP A 199 -7.02 16.84 -9.26
CA ASP A 199 -7.25 17.51 -7.98
C ASP A 199 -7.03 16.57 -6.78
N ALA A 200 -7.25 15.27 -6.94
CA ALA A 200 -7.02 14.28 -5.89
C ALA A 200 -5.53 14.05 -5.60
N ILE A 201 -4.70 14.11 -6.64
CA ILE A 201 -3.24 13.86 -6.57
C ILE A 201 -2.42 15.15 -6.39
N ASP A 202 -2.98 16.32 -6.72
CA ASP A 202 -2.30 17.59 -6.59
C ASP A 202 -2.26 18.08 -5.14
N ILE A 203 -1.13 17.78 -4.49
CA ILE A 203 -0.80 18.22 -3.14
C ILE A 203 -0.23 19.64 -3.09
N SER A 204 0.05 20.30 -4.23
CA SER A 204 0.58 21.68 -4.22
C SER A 204 -0.44 22.69 -3.69
N SER A 205 -1.72 22.32 -3.74
CA SER A 205 -2.84 23.08 -3.17
C SER A 205 -2.87 23.09 -1.63
N GLU A 206 -2.04 22.28 -0.96
CA GLU A 206 -2.00 22.17 0.50
C GLU A 206 -1.18 23.30 1.13
N SER A 207 -1.63 23.76 2.31
CA SER A 207 -0.92 24.81 3.05
C SER A 207 0.51 24.40 3.40
N GLU A 208 1.42 25.37 3.51
CA GLU A 208 2.81 25.13 3.93
C GLU A 208 2.88 24.41 5.29
N ALA A 209 2.00 24.79 6.23
CA ALA A 209 1.90 24.13 7.52
C ALA A 209 1.53 22.64 7.40
N THR A 210 0.60 22.30 6.49
CA THR A 210 0.25 20.91 6.19
C THR A 210 1.42 20.18 5.56
N GLN A 211 2.10 20.77 4.57
CA GLN A 211 3.22 20.12 3.90
C GLN A 211 4.36 19.82 4.88
N LYS A 212 4.64 20.74 5.80
CA LYS A 212 5.60 20.55 6.88
C LYS A 212 5.17 19.48 7.90
N LEU A 213 3.88 19.41 8.22
CA LEU A 213 3.35 18.36 9.11
C LEU A 213 3.60 16.95 8.55
N TYR A 214 3.51 16.79 7.22
CA TYR A 214 3.81 15.54 6.53
C TYR A 214 5.31 15.34 6.22
N GLY A 215 6.19 16.26 6.65
CA GLY A 215 7.63 16.18 6.42
C GLY A 215 8.03 16.31 4.94
N ILE A 216 7.26 17.05 4.15
CA ILE A 216 7.52 17.23 2.71
C ILE A 216 8.70 18.20 2.47
N ASP A 217 9.07 18.97 3.49
CA ASP A 217 10.18 19.93 3.50
C ASP A 217 11.55 19.29 3.75
N GLN A 218 11.61 17.98 4.05
CA GLN A 218 12.87 17.26 4.27
C GLN A 218 13.06 16.18 3.21
N GLU A 219 14.27 16.08 2.67
CA GLU A 219 14.59 15.19 1.55
C GLU A 219 14.25 13.71 1.85
N ILE A 220 14.58 13.24 3.06
CA ILE A 220 14.39 11.84 3.48
C ILE A 220 12.90 11.50 3.61
N THR A 221 12.10 12.36 4.25
CA THR A 221 10.69 12.07 4.53
C THR A 221 9.76 12.48 3.40
N ALA A 222 10.19 13.37 2.50
CA ALA A 222 9.33 13.93 1.46
C ALA A 222 8.63 12.88 0.58
N PRO A 223 9.29 11.81 0.09
CA PRO A 223 8.61 10.83 -0.77
C PRO A 223 7.41 10.17 -0.07
N PHE A 224 7.61 9.68 1.16
CA PHE A 224 6.54 9.02 1.93
C PHE A 224 5.51 10.03 2.45
N GLY A 225 5.95 11.22 2.86
CA GLY A 225 5.08 12.33 3.25
C GLY A 225 4.08 12.72 2.16
N ARG A 226 4.54 12.81 0.89
CA ARG A 226 3.68 13.06 -0.26
C ARG A 226 2.65 11.95 -0.47
N GLN A 227 3.03 10.69 -0.27
CA GLN A 227 2.11 9.54 -0.37
C GLN A 227 1.04 9.56 0.72
N CYS A 228 1.43 9.83 1.96
CA CYS A 228 0.50 9.98 3.08
C CYS A 228 -0.48 11.14 2.87
N LEU A 229 -0.01 12.28 2.34
CA LEU A 229 -0.87 13.43 2.05
C LEU A 229 -1.83 13.15 0.89
N MET A 230 -1.34 12.50 -0.17
CA MET A 230 -2.20 12.01 -1.26
C MET A 230 -3.23 10.99 -0.77
N ALA A 231 -2.84 10.06 0.11
CA ALA A 231 -3.76 9.10 0.72
C ALA A 231 -4.88 9.80 1.49
N ARG A 232 -4.57 10.84 2.28
CA ARG A 232 -5.59 11.66 2.96
C ARG A 232 -6.58 12.24 1.94
N ARG A 233 -6.07 12.88 0.89
CA ARG A 233 -6.91 13.51 -0.15
C ARG A 233 -7.78 12.52 -0.91
N LEU A 234 -7.30 11.30 -1.14
CA LEU A 234 -8.06 10.20 -1.74
C LEU A 234 -9.19 9.75 -0.82
N VAL A 235 -8.90 9.55 0.48
CA VAL A 235 -9.91 9.19 1.49
C VAL A 235 -10.99 10.29 1.61
N GLU A 236 -10.59 11.55 1.67
CA GLU A 236 -11.52 12.71 1.68
C GLU A 236 -12.44 12.76 0.44
N ARG A 237 -12.03 12.13 -0.67
CA ARG A 237 -12.79 12.05 -1.93
C ARG A 237 -13.51 10.71 -2.12
N GLY A 238 -13.64 9.93 -1.05
CA GLY A 238 -14.43 8.70 -1.02
C GLY A 238 -13.71 7.45 -1.54
N VAL A 239 -12.37 7.47 -1.63
CA VAL A 239 -11.60 6.24 -1.85
C VAL A 239 -11.66 5.42 -0.56
N ARG A 240 -12.27 4.24 -0.64
CA ARG A 240 -12.58 3.40 0.54
C ARG A 240 -11.33 2.83 1.19
N PHE A 241 -10.37 2.38 0.39
CA PHE A 241 -9.17 1.73 0.89
C PHE A 241 -7.94 2.26 0.14
N VAL A 242 -7.01 2.84 0.90
CA VAL A 242 -5.73 3.31 0.38
C VAL A 242 -4.60 2.57 1.09
N GLN A 243 -3.73 1.93 0.32
CA GLN A 243 -2.60 1.18 0.84
C GLN A 243 -1.29 1.77 0.38
N LEU A 244 -0.39 2.03 1.34
CA LEU A 244 0.95 2.49 1.09
C LEU A 244 1.93 1.36 1.43
N PHE A 245 2.76 0.96 0.47
CA PHE A 245 3.90 0.08 0.72
C PHE A 245 5.16 0.92 0.89
N HIS A 246 5.79 0.82 2.05
CA HIS A 246 7.05 1.49 2.37
C HIS A 246 8.18 0.48 2.55
N GLY A 247 9.40 0.83 2.11
CA GLY A 247 10.55 -0.06 2.19
C GLY A 247 10.63 -1.07 1.04
N GLY A 248 10.49 -0.59 -0.20
CA GLY A 248 10.53 -1.40 -1.42
C GLY A 248 11.86 -2.12 -1.68
N MET A 249 12.03 -2.63 -2.91
CA MET A 249 13.23 -3.36 -3.37
C MET A 249 14.53 -2.51 -3.48
N GLY A 250 14.65 -1.44 -2.68
CA GLY A 250 15.86 -0.62 -2.57
C GLY A 250 17.04 -1.40 -1.98
N ASN A 251 18.10 -0.70 -1.60
CA ASN A 251 19.24 -1.36 -0.97
C ASN A 251 18.89 -1.71 0.49
N GLN A 252 18.23 -2.87 0.65
CA GLN A 252 17.86 -3.46 1.93
C GLN A 252 19.04 -3.30 2.91
N ASN A 253 18.76 -2.82 4.12
CA ASN A 253 19.75 -2.54 5.17
C ASN A 253 20.45 -1.17 5.15
N THR A 254 20.10 -0.27 4.23
CA THR A 254 20.68 1.09 4.22
C THR A 254 19.67 2.22 4.04
N ASP A 255 18.60 1.99 3.28
CA ASP A 255 17.60 3.03 3.02
C ASP A 255 16.21 2.66 3.55
N THR A 256 15.88 1.37 3.75
CA THR A 256 14.57 0.92 4.21
C THR A 256 14.45 0.83 5.73
N TRP A 257 13.21 0.73 6.23
CA TRP A 257 12.93 0.41 7.63
C TRP A 257 13.37 -1.02 8.01
N ASP A 258 13.49 -1.90 7.02
CA ASP A 258 13.84 -3.32 7.15
C ASP A 258 15.37 -3.51 7.12
N ALA A 259 16.02 -3.08 8.21
CA ALA A 259 17.47 -3.11 8.33
C ALA A 259 18.01 -4.34 9.08
N HIS A 260 18.93 -5.06 8.45
CA HIS A 260 19.60 -6.25 8.99
C HIS A 260 21.07 -5.99 9.41
N SER A 261 21.54 -4.76 9.28
CA SER A 261 22.88 -4.32 9.70
C SER A 261 22.85 -2.85 10.12
N ASN A 262 23.87 -2.38 10.85
CA ASN A 262 24.07 -0.98 11.22
C ASN A 262 22.81 -0.26 11.74
N LEU A 263 22.06 -0.90 12.66
CA LEU A 263 20.76 -0.39 13.14
C LEU A 263 20.81 1.05 13.66
N GLU A 264 21.88 1.43 14.36
CA GLU A 264 22.02 2.81 14.86
C GLU A 264 22.25 3.83 13.75
N GLU A 265 23.09 3.50 12.77
CA GLU A 265 23.34 4.39 11.62
C GLU A 265 22.09 4.58 10.77
N ASN A 266 21.28 3.52 10.62
CA ASN A 266 20.08 3.53 9.80
C ASN A 266 18.89 4.27 10.43
N HIS A 267 18.85 4.40 11.75
CA HIS A 267 17.65 4.86 12.47
C HIS A 267 17.89 6.03 13.44
N ARG A 268 19.10 6.58 13.51
CA ARG A 268 19.42 7.79 14.30
C ARG A 268 19.52 9.05 13.45
#